data_AF-A0A971YPU5-F1
#
_entry.id   AF-A0A971YPU5-F1
#
_cell.length_a   1.000
_cell.length_b   1.000
_cell.length_c   1.000
_cell.angle_alpha   90.00
_cell.angle_beta   90.00
_cell.angle_gamma   90.00
#
_symmetry.space_group_name_H-M   'P 1'
#
loop_
_entity.id
_entity.type
_entity.pdbx_description
1 polymer ?
#
loop_
_entity_poly.entity_id
_entity_poly.type
_entity_poly.pdbx_seq_one_letter_code
_entity_poly.pdbx_strand_id
1 'polypeptide(L)' 'MDAKAYLAELFQDLADGLETGRMGRRLAVGVTTLGSEHGMAEVVRGAELAAQADPGLEVVLI' A
#
# COMPACT_ATOMS: atom_id res chain seq x y z
N MET A 1 3.37 12.40 19.75
CA MET A 1 3.80 13.05 18.50
C MET A 1 3.65 14.55 18.68
N ASP A 2 4.57 15.35 18.15
CA ASP A 2 4.47 16.81 18.15
C ASP A 2 3.28 17.26 17.28
N ALA A 3 2.45 18.18 17.77
CA ALA A 3 1.30 18.70 17.06
C ALA A 3 1.69 19.34 15.71
N LYS A 4 2.87 19.96 15.62
CA LYS A 4 3.37 20.50 14.36
C LYS A 4 3.67 19.41 13.34
N ALA A 5 4.26 18.29 13.79
CA ALA A 5 4.56 17.16 12.91
C ALA A 5 3.28 16.52 12.36
N TYR A 6 2.26 16.35 13.22
CA TYR A 6 0.96 15.81 12.80
C TYR A 6 0.24 16.73 11.82
N LEU A 7 0.27 18.05 12.04
CA LEU A 7 -0.31 19.01 11.08
C LEU A 7 0.41 18.97 9.74
N ALA A 8 1.74 18.86 9.73
CA ALA A 8 2.51 18.75 8.50
C ALA A 8 2.13 17.48 7.71
N GLU A 9 2.03 16.34 8.39
CA GLU A 9 1.62 15.06 7.80
C GLU A 9 0.20 15.13 7.21
N LEU A 10 -0.75 15.75 7.93
CA LEU A 10 -2.11 16.00 7.46
C LEU A 10 -2.16 16.85 6.18
N PHE A 11 -1.37 17.92 6.11
CA PHE A 11 -1.34 18.76 4.91
C PHE A 11 -0.68 18.04 3.73
N GLN A 12 0.30 17.18 3.98
CA GLN A 12 0.92 16.34 2.97
C GLN A 12 -0.10 15.34 2.38
N ASP A 13 -0.83 14.63 3.24
CA ASP A 13 -1.88 13.68 2.83
C ASP A 13 -3.00 14.37 2.02
N LEU A 14 -3.36 15.60 2.41
CA LEU A 14 -4.33 16.42 1.68
C LEU A 14 -3.81 16.81 0.28
N ALA A 15 -2.55 17.23 0.17
CA ALA A 15 -1.94 17.60 -1.10
C ALA A 15 -1.88 16.39 -2.04
N ASP A 16 -1.40 15.24 -1.54
CA ASP A 16 -1.32 13.99 -2.29
C ASP A 16 -2.72 13.54 -2.76
N GLY A 17 -3.74 13.68 -1.90
CA GLY A 17 -5.12 13.35 -2.25
C GLY A 17 -5.71 14.25 -3.32
N LEU A 18 -5.38 15.55 -3.32
CA LEU A 18 -5.80 16.50 -4.35
C LEU A 18 -5.08 16.26 -5.68
N GLU A 19 -3.78 15.92 -5.66
CA GLU A 19 -2.99 15.66 -6.86
C GLU A 19 -3.37 14.34 -7.54
N THR A 20 -3.57 13.29 -6.74
CA THR A 20 -3.80 11.93 -7.25
C THR A 20 -5.28 11.57 -7.40
N GLY A 21 -6.18 12.35 -6.79
CA GLY A 21 -7.60 12.01 -6.64
C GLY A 21 -7.86 10.85 -5.69
N ARG A 22 -6.83 10.36 -4.97
CA ARG A 22 -6.92 9.23 -4.03
C ARG A 22 -6.97 9.75 -2.62
N MET A 23 -8.12 9.66 -1.96
CA MET A 23 -8.28 10.06 -0.56
C MET A 23 -8.37 8.83 0.35
N GLY A 24 -7.69 8.90 1.50
CA GLY A 24 -7.76 7.89 2.55
C GLY A 24 -6.56 6.91 2.57
N ARG A 25 -6.47 6.13 3.64
CA ARG A 25 -5.39 5.14 3.83
C ARG A 25 -5.60 3.93 2.90
N ARG A 26 -4.53 3.45 2.27
CA ARG A 26 -4.54 2.17 1.54
C ARG A 26 -4.81 1.01 2.48
N LEU A 27 -5.54 0.00 2.00
CA LEU A 27 -5.75 -1.24 2.72
C LEU A 27 -4.48 -2.08 2.65
N ALA A 28 -3.81 -2.28 3.79
CA ALA A 28 -2.62 -3.10 3.87
C ALA A 28 -2.97 -4.60 3.83
N VAL A 29 -2.35 -5.35 2.91
CA VAL A 29 -2.53 -6.80 2.76
C VAL A 29 -1.18 -7.50 2.83
N GLY A 30 -1.02 -8.34 3.85
CA GLY A 30 0.17 -9.19 4.00
C GLY A 30 0.09 -10.43 3.11
N VAL A 31 1.12 -10.66 2.30
CA VAL A 31 1.24 -11.82 1.41
C VAL A 31 2.45 -12.65 1.84
N THR A 32 2.19 -13.82 2.40
CA THR A 32 3.24 -14.76 2.79
C THR A 32 3.72 -15.55 1.58
N THR A 33 5.04 -15.62 1.41
CA THR A 33 5.63 -16.29 0.23
C THR A 33 6.13 -17.71 0.54
N LEU A 34 6.55 -17.96 1.78
CA LEU A 34 7.13 -19.23 2.20
C LEU A 34 6.06 -20.33 2.29
N GLY A 35 6.31 -21.47 1.65
CA GLY A 35 5.44 -22.65 1.72
C GLY A 35 4.24 -22.62 0.76
N SER A 36 4.15 -21.64 -0.13
CA SER A 36 3.13 -21.60 -1.17
C SER A 36 3.32 -22.72 -2.21
N GLU A 37 2.24 -23.43 -2.54
CA GLU A 37 2.18 -24.49 -3.57
C GLU A 37 2.53 -23.97 -4.97
N HIS A 38 2.32 -22.68 -5.22
CA HIS A 38 2.61 -22.04 -6.50
C HIS A 38 4.07 -21.58 -6.62
N GLY A 39 4.84 -21.66 -5.54
CA GLY A 39 6.22 -21.17 -5.47
C GLY A 39 6.31 -19.66 -5.28
N MET A 40 7.45 -19.22 -4.73
CA MET A 40 7.69 -17.83 -4.33
C MET A 40 7.52 -16.84 -5.50
N ALA A 41 8.11 -17.14 -6.66
CA ALA A 41 8.09 -16.24 -7.82
C ALA A 41 6.66 -15.95 -8.29
N GLU A 42 5.79 -16.97 -8.26
CA GLU A 42 4.42 -16.84 -8.70
C GLU A 42 3.56 -16.04 -7.71
N VAL A 43 3.79 -16.24 -6.41
CA VAL A 43 3.16 -15.44 -5.36
C VAL A 43 3.55 -13.97 -5.47
N VAL A 44 4.84 -13.68 -5.66
CA VAL A 44 5.35 -12.31 -5.83
C VAL A 44 4.72 -11.66 -7.05
N ARG A 45 4.68 -12.37 -8.19
CA ARG A 45 4.05 -11.88 -9.42
C ARG A 45 2.57 -11.56 -9.22
N GLY A 46 1.83 -12.42 -8.51
CA GLY A 46 0.43 -12.15 -8.16
C GLY A 46 0.27 -10.92 -7.27
N ALA A 47 1.17 -10.73 -6.30
CA ALA A 47 1.21 -9.57 -5.41
C ALA A 47 1.44 -8.27 -6.19
N GLU A 48 2.37 -8.27 -7.16
CA GLU A 48 2.64 -7.14 -8.03
C GLU A 48 1.43 -6.79 -8.91
N LEU A 49 0.78 -7.80 -9.50
CA LEU A 49 -0.43 -7.60 -10.30
C LEU A 49 -1.57 -6.99 -9.47
N ALA A 50 -1.76 -7.45 -8.23
CA ALA A 50 -2.76 -6.90 -7.33
C ALA A 50 -2.47 -5.42 -6.97
N ALA A 51 -1.21 -5.09 -6.66
CA ALA A 51 -0.80 -3.72 -6.35
C ALA A 51 -0.97 -2.77 -7.55
N GLN A 52 -0.79 -3.27 -8.78
CA GLN A 52 -1.02 -2.48 -10.00
C GLN A 52 -2.50 -2.33 -10.34
N ALA A 53 -3.31 -3.36 -10.08
CA ALA A 53 -4.72 -3.38 -10.41
C ALA A 53 -5.55 -2.45 -9.52
N ASP A 54 -5.19 -2.31 -8.25
CA ASP A 54 -5.88 -1.45 -7.29
C ASP A 54 -4.90 -0.57 -6.49
N PRO A 55 -4.79 0.72 -6.84
CA PRO A 55 -3.98 1.69 -6.10
C PRO A 55 -4.43 1.92 -4.64
N GLY A 56 -5.62 1.44 -4.27
CA GLY A 56 -6.11 1.42 -2.90
C GLY A 56 -5.51 0.31 -2.04
N LEU A 57 -4.78 -0.63 -2.63
CA LEU A 57 -4.09 -1.71 -1.91
C LEU A 57 -2.63 -1.35 -1.62
N GLU A 58 -2.19 -1.68 -0.40
CA GLU A 58 -0.79 -1.70 -0.03
C GLU A 58 -0.38 -3.15 0.22
N VAL A 59 0.23 -3.78 -0.79
CA VAL A 59 0.66 -5.18 -0.72
C VAL A 59 2.02 -5.25 -0.04
N VAL A 60 2.09 -6.01 1.06
CA VAL A 60 3.31 -6.19 1.87
C VAL A 60 3.70 -7.66 1.82
N LEU A 61 4.88 -7.97 1.30
CA LEU A 61 5.42 -9.32 1.34
C LEU A 61 5.96 -9.63 2.75
N ILE A 62 5.59 -10.79 3.30
CA ILE A 62 5.98 -11.28 4.63
C ILE A 62 6.69 -12.64 4.52
#